data_AF-A0A8C4R3Q1-F1
#
_entry.id   AF-A0A8C4R3Q1-F1
#
_cell.length_a   1.000
_cell.length_b   1.000
_cell.length_c   1.000
_cell.angle_alpha   90.00
_cell.angle_beta   90.00
_cell.angle_gamma   90.00
#
_symmetry.space_group_name_H-M   'P 1'
#
loop_
_entity.id
_entity.type
_entity.pdbx_description
1 polymer ?
#
loop_
_entity_poly.entity_id
_entity_poly.type
_entity_poly.pdbx_seq_one_letter_code
_entity_poly.pdbx_strand_id
1 'polypeptide(L)'
;MEVNLLSVAEKKMTDLRDEITMLEQKLKEKEKEVQNFQKNRLHQMRTLLCKPQGTPPDLEVMEDKFNTMQLLRKMHEQMTGFRLWNFIPGQTNQGPQGKTQSCRFTGEGFSVCFQMELVIAEPPAENPTANHIKHLEIVLERPVSSDLTSLSSRAEETCDLMLFFRTLRQFGCWAKHRRATFCHLQGCCQNICSLVCQENPAHWSHGQPAG
;
A
#
# COMPACT_ATOMS: atom_id res chain seq x y z
N MET A 1 26.42 -38.21 34.12
CA MET A 1 26.31 -36.78 33.75
C MET A 1 25.43 -36.58 32.52
N GLU A 2 25.46 -37.49 31.53
CA GLU A 2 24.63 -37.44 30.29
C GLU A 2 23.11 -37.55 30.51
N VAL A 3 22.65 -38.34 31.50
CA VAL A 3 21.21 -38.52 31.80
C VAL A 3 20.52 -37.21 32.19
N ASN A 4 21.25 -36.27 32.79
CA ASN A 4 20.72 -34.97 33.23
C ASN A 4 20.59 -33.97 32.06
N LEU A 5 21.48 -34.06 31.07
CA LEU A 5 21.42 -33.24 29.85
C LEU A 5 20.27 -33.66 28.93
N LEU A 6 20.01 -34.97 28.80
CA LEU A 6 18.89 -35.50 28.04
C LEU A 6 17.54 -35.05 28.64
N SER A 7 17.39 -35.17 29.96
CA SER A 7 16.19 -34.70 30.67
C SER A 7 15.92 -33.20 30.49
N VAL A 8 16.97 -32.37 30.53
CA VAL A 8 16.87 -30.93 30.30
C VAL A 8 16.47 -30.61 28.85
N ALA A 9 17.04 -31.34 27.88
CA ALA A 9 16.69 -31.17 26.47
C ALA A 9 15.24 -31.62 26.18
N GLU A 10 14.80 -32.73 26.75
CA GLU A 10 13.42 -33.23 26.63
C GLU A 10 12.40 -32.26 27.21
N LYS A 11 12.69 -31.71 28.39
CA LYS A 11 11.84 -30.68 29.00
C LYS A 11 11.72 -29.45 28.09
N LYS A 12 12.85 -28.95 27.56
CA LYS A 12 12.88 -27.79 26.68
C LYS A 12 12.16 -28.03 25.34
N MET A 13 12.27 -29.24 24.79
CA MET A 13 11.51 -29.64 23.60
C MET A 13 10.00 -29.67 23.87
N THR A 14 9.61 -30.06 25.08
CA THR A 14 8.20 -30.09 25.50
C THR A 14 7.68 -28.66 25.67
N ASP A 15 8.40 -27.82 26.43
CA ASP A 15 8.06 -26.41 26.64
C ASP A 15 7.91 -25.65 25.30
N LEU A 16 8.82 -25.89 24.35
CA LEU A 16 8.76 -25.26 23.03
C LEU A 16 7.58 -25.76 22.18
N ARG A 17 7.21 -27.05 22.27
CA ARG A 17 6.02 -27.57 21.58
C ARG A 17 4.74 -26.97 22.15
N ASP A 18 4.68 -26.80 23.46
CA ASP A 18 3.54 -26.16 24.13
C ASP A 18 3.43 -24.69 23.73
N GLU A 19 4.56 -23.98 23.64
CA GLU A 19 4.61 -22.60 23.16
C GLU A 19 4.16 -22.49 21.70
N ILE A 20 4.65 -23.36 20.80
CA ILE A 20 4.21 -23.39 19.39
C ILE A 20 2.70 -23.62 19.31
N THR A 21 2.18 -24.58 20.06
CA THR A 21 0.74 -24.90 20.07
C THR A 21 -0.09 -23.68 20.52
N MET A 22 0.37 -22.98 21.57
CA MET A 22 -0.27 -21.77 22.07
C MET A 22 -0.22 -20.62 21.05
N LEU A 23 0.90 -20.46 20.36
CA LEU A 23 1.06 -19.43 19.33
C LEU A 23 0.20 -19.73 18.09
N GLU A 24 0.11 -20.99 17.67
CA GLU A 24 -0.78 -21.42 16.57
C GLU A 24 -2.25 -21.16 16.92
N GLN A 25 -2.66 -21.46 18.15
CA GLN A 25 -4.01 -21.13 18.64
C GLN A 25 -4.28 -19.62 18.58
N LYS A 26 -3.35 -18.80 19.07
CA LYS A 26 -3.47 -17.33 19.03
C LYS A 26 -3.52 -16.79 17.61
N LEU A 27 -2.72 -17.32 16.69
CA LEU A 27 -2.76 -16.95 15.28
C LEU A 27 -4.13 -17.26 14.68
N LYS A 28 -4.67 -18.45 14.94
CA LYS A 28 -6.00 -18.86 14.47
C LYS A 28 -7.12 -17.97 15.00
N GLU A 29 -7.04 -17.54 16.25
CA GLU A 29 -7.98 -16.57 16.83
C GLU A 29 -7.86 -15.20 16.17
N LYS A 30 -6.62 -14.73 15.97
CA LYS A 30 -6.35 -13.45 15.30
C LYS A 30 -6.81 -13.46 13.84
N GLU A 31 -6.62 -14.55 13.13
CA GLU A 31 -7.14 -14.73 11.76
C GLU A 31 -8.66 -14.68 11.71
N LYS A 32 -9.35 -15.35 12.64
CA LYS A 32 -10.82 -15.26 12.78
C LYS A 32 -11.29 -13.84 13.09
N GLU A 33 -10.58 -13.13 13.96
CA GLU A 33 -10.87 -11.75 14.33
C GLU A 33 -10.76 -10.83 13.09
N VAL A 34 -9.67 -10.97 12.32
CA VAL A 34 -9.46 -10.23 11.07
C VAL A 34 -10.51 -10.58 10.02
N GLN A 35 -10.84 -11.86 9.84
CA GLN A 35 -11.90 -12.28 8.90
C GLN A 35 -13.27 -11.71 9.28
N ASN A 36 -13.65 -11.77 10.57
CA ASN A 36 -14.90 -11.20 11.04
C ASN A 36 -14.92 -9.68 10.87
N PHE A 37 -13.82 -9.00 11.20
CA PHE A 37 -13.69 -7.56 10.99
C PHE A 37 -13.83 -7.18 9.51
N GLN A 38 -13.17 -7.91 8.61
CA GLN A 38 -13.29 -7.70 7.16
C GLN A 38 -14.71 -7.99 6.67
N LYS A 39 -15.32 -9.11 7.07
CA LYS A 39 -16.69 -9.50 6.68
C LYS A 39 -17.72 -8.46 7.15
N ASN A 40 -17.61 -8.00 8.39
CA ASN A 40 -18.49 -6.98 8.95
C ASN A 40 -18.33 -5.63 8.23
N ARG A 41 -17.10 -5.24 7.89
CA ARG A 41 -16.84 -4.00 7.14
C ARG A 41 -17.29 -4.08 5.68
N LEU A 42 -17.11 -5.22 5.02
CA LEU A 42 -17.61 -5.45 3.66
C LEU A 42 -19.13 -5.46 3.62
N HIS A 43 -19.77 -6.06 4.63
CA HIS A 43 -21.22 -6.03 4.81
C HIS A 43 -21.72 -4.60 5.03
N GLN A 44 -21.10 -3.84 5.94
CA GLN A 44 -21.41 -2.43 6.15
C GLN A 44 -21.25 -1.62 4.86
N MET A 45 -20.16 -1.81 4.12
CA MET A 45 -19.93 -1.13 2.83
C MET A 45 -21.03 -1.45 1.81
N ARG A 46 -21.44 -2.71 1.68
CA ARG A 46 -22.53 -3.14 0.78
C ARG A 46 -23.87 -2.53 1.17
N THR A 47 -24.19 -2.51 2.47
CA THR A 47 -25.43 -1.91 3.00
C THR A 47 -25.51 -0.40 2.72
N LEU A 48 -24.37 0.30 2.77
CA LEU A 48 -24.31 1.74 2.52
C LEU A 48 -24.33 2.11 1.02
N LEU A 49 -23.94 1.20 0.12
CA LEU A 49 -23.90 1.42 -1.33
C LEU A 49 -25.19 1.01 -2.07
N CYS A 50 -26.05 0.18 -1.48
CA CYS A 50 -27.30 -0.30 -2.10
C CYS A 50 -28.54 0.39 -1.51
N LYS A 51 -28.86 1.60 -1.98
CA LYS A 51 -30.26 2.09 -2.00
C LYS A 51 -30.57 2.73 -3.36
N PRO A 52 -31.63 2.29 -4.07
CA PRO A 52 -32.07 2.92 -5.32
C PRO A 52 -32.52 4.36 -5.07
N GLN A 53 -32.14 5.25 -5.97
CA GLN A 53 -32.41 6.69 -5.92
C GLN A 53 -33.71 7.00 -6.68
N GLY A 54 -34.62 7.77 -6.06
CA GLY A 54 -35.90 8.14 -6.69
C GLY A 54 -36.53 9.47 -6.26
N THR A 55 -35.97 10.19 -5.29
CA THR A 55 -36.50 11.49 -4.84
C THR A 55 -35.39 12.39 -4.30
N PRO A 56 -35.52 13.73 -4.41
CA PRO A 56 -34.60 14.66 -3.77
C PRO A 56 -34.61 14.41 -2.26
N PRO A 57 -33.45 14.19 -1.62
CA PRO A 57 -33.41 13.90 -0.19
C PRO A 57 -33.66 15.16 0.64
N ASP A 58 -34.50 15.01 1.66
CA ASP A 58 -34.71 16.00 2.73
C ASP A 58 -33.39 16.29 3.48
N LEU A 59 -33.32 17.38 4.25
CA LEU A 59 -32.08 17.84 4.89
C LEU A 59 -31.45 16.78 5.81
N GLU A 60 -32.27 16.04 6.56
CA GLU A 60 -31.85 14.93 7.42
C GLU A 60 -31.27 13.76 6.60
N VAL A 61 -31.85 13.46 5.44
CA VAL A 61 -31.36 12.40 4.53
C VAL A 61 -30.02 12.78 3.91
N MET A 62 -29.78 14.07 3.70
CA MET A 62 -28.49 14.58 3.24
C MET A 62 -27.41 14.48 4.32
N GLU A 63 -27.75 14.77 5.58
CA GLU A 63 -26.85 14.62 6.73
C GLU A 63 -26.47 13.15 6.95
N ASP A 64 -27.44 12.24 6.93
CA ASP A 64 -27.20 10.80 7.00
C ASP A 64 -26.30 10.31 5.86
N LYS A 65 -26.52 10.80 4.64
CA LYS A 65 -25.70 10.48 3.48
C LYS A 65 -24.28 11.03 3.62
N PHE A 66 -24.12 12.24 4.15
CA PHE A 66 -22.80 12.83 4.40
C PHE A 66 -22.03 12.02 5.45
N ASN A 67 -22.67 11.71 6.58
CA ASN A 67 -22.10 10.89 7.66
C ASN A 67 -21.68 9.50 7.15
N THR A 68 -22.54 8.89 6.32
CA THR A 68 -22.25 7.64 5.62
C THR A 68 -21.01 7.74 4.74
N MET A 69 -20.91 8.76 3.89
CA MET A 69 -19.75 8.94 3.01
C MET A 69 -18.45 9.20 3.78
N GLN A 70 -18.52 9.94 4.89
CA GLN A 70 -17.37 10.19 5.75
C GLN A 70 -16.88 8.91 6.42
N LEU A 71 -17.80 8.06 6.90
CA LEU A 71 -17.45 6.76 7.46
C LEU A 71 -16.81 5.85 6.39
N LEU A 72 -17.40 5.78 5.20
CA LEU A 72 -16.84 5.02 4.07
C LEU A 72 -15.44 5.49 3.68
N ARG A 73 -15.21 6.80 3.64
CA ARG A 73 -13.89 7.39 3.35
C ARG A 73 -12.87 6.97 4.40
N LYS A 74 -13.18 7.14 5.68
CA LYS A 74 -12.30 6.75 6.79
C LYS A 74 -12.00 5.25 6.74
N MET A 75 -13.01 4.45 6.44
CA MET A 75 -12.84 3.01 6.27
C MET A 75 -11.90 2.68 5.10
N HIS A 76 -12.10 3.31 3.94
CA HIS A 76 -11.26 3.10 2.77
C HIS A 76 -9.79 3.42 3.04
N GLU A 77 -9.52 4.55 3.71
CA GLU A 77 -8.16 4.94 4.11
C GLU A 77 -7.52 3.88 5.02
N GLN A 78 -8.26 3.36 6.01
CA GLN A 78 -7.77 2.29 6.89
C GLN A 78 -7.47 0.98 6.17
N MET A 79 -8.21 0.63 5.11
CA MET A 79 -8.01 -0.63 4.38
C MET A 79 -6.88 -0.54 3.37
N THR A 80 -6.79 0.59 2.67
CA THR A 80 -5.92 0.74 1.51
C THR A 80 -4.63 1.49 1.81
N GLY A 81 -4.64 2.33 2.85
CA GLY A 81 -3.58 3.28 3.14
C GLY A 81 -3.64 4.55 2.29
N PHE A 82 -4.70 4.73 1.48
CA PHE A 82 -4.88 5.89 0.61
C PHE A 82 -6.00 6.80 1.11
N ARG A 83 -5.67 8.08 1.25
CA ARG A 83 -6.62 9.17 1.46
C ARG A 83 -6.80 9.92 0.15
N LEU A 84 -8.04 10.19 -0.23
CA LEU A 84 -8.39 10.96 -1.44
C LEU A 84 -9.27 12.16 -1.07
N TRP A 85 -9.04 13.31 -1.69
CA TRP A 85 -9.80 14.55 -1.47
C TRP A 85 -9.75 15.48 -2.70
N ASN A 86 -10.40 16.64 -2.61
CA ASN A 86 -10.49 17.62 -3.71
C ASN A 86 -11.01 17.03 -5.03
N PHE A 87 -12.08 16.24 -4.95
CA PHE A 87 -12.74 15.70 -6.13
C PHE A 87 -13.40 16.84 -6.91
N ILE A 88 -12.89 17.07 -8.12
CA ILE A 88 -13.37 18.08 -9.06
C ILE A 88 -13.89 17.31 -10.28
N PRO A 89 -15.22 17.25 -10.47
CA PRO A 89 -15.77 16.72 -11.70
C PRO A 89 -15.39 17.64 -12.85
N GLY A 90 -14.85 17.06 -13.92
CA GLY A 90 -14.52 17.76 -15.15
C GLY A 90 -15.67 17.72 -16.16
N GLN A 91 -15.33 18.00 -17.42
CA GLN A 91 -16.29 17.99 -18.51
C GLN A 91 -16.84 16.60 -18.79
N THR A 92 -18.11 16.56 -19.16
CA THR A 92 -18.80 15.39 -19.69
C THR A 92 -18.98 15.58 -21.19
N ASN A 93 -18.44 14.67 -21.99
CA ASN A 93 -18.53 14.71 -23.45
C ASN A 93 -19.37 13.55 -23.96
N GLN A 94 -20.22 13.81 -24.95
CA GLN A 94 -20.87 12.78 -25.74
C GLN A 94 -20.15 12.68 -27.08
N GLY A 95 -19.46 11.57 -27.30
CA GLY A 95 -18.78 11.29 -28.55
C GLY A 95 -19.36 10.08 -29.27
N PRO A 96 -18.89 9.79 -30.50
CA PRO A 96 -19.32 8.61 -31.26
C PRO A 96 -18.98 7.28 -30.55
N GLN A 97 -18.04 7.28 -29.60
CA GLN A 97 -17.68 6.11 -28.79
C GLN A 97 -18.41 6.04 -27.43
N GLY A 98 -19.40 6.91 -27.20
CA GLY A 98 -20.18 6.98 -25.97
C GLY A 98 -19.87 8.21 -25.12
N LYS A 99 -20.44 8.24 -23.92
CA LYS A 99 -20.28 9.32 -22.95
C LYS A 99 -18.98 9.14 -22.17
N THR A 100 -18.22 10.21 -22.00
CA THR A 100 -17.01 10.23 -21.17
C THR A 100 -17.11 11.32 -20.11
N GLN A 101 -16.56 11.07 -18.92
CA GLN A 101 -16.47 12.01 -17.82
C GLN A 101 -15.01 12.15 -17.38
N SER A 102 -14.50 13.37 -17.35
CA SER A 102 -13.21 13.68 -16.71
C SER A 102 -13.41 13.93 -15.21
N CYS A 103 -12.42 13.57 -14.41
CA CYS A 103 -12.40 13.80 -12.97
C CYS A 103 -10.96 14.06 -12.52
N ARG A 104 -10.77 15.06 -11.67
CA ARG A 104 -9.50 15.35 -11.01
C ARG A 104 -9.65 15.20 -9.51
N PHE A 105 -8.64 14.66 -8.85
CA PHE A 105 -8.57 14.61 -7.39
C PHE A 105 -7.13 14.59 -6.88
N THR A 106 -6.97 14.88 -5.60
CA THR A 106 -5.70 14.76 -4.88
C THR A 106 -5.75 13.53 -3.99
N GLY A 107 -4.61 12.90 -3.78
CA GLY A 107 -4.48 11.81 -2.83
C GLY A 107 -3.13 11.76 -2.13
N GLU A 108 -3.12 11.05 -1.02
CA GLU A 108 -1.92 10.73 -0.27
C GLU A 108 -1.97 9.27 0.16
N GLY A 109 -0.82 8.61 0.04
CA GLY A 109 -0.60 7.29 0.62
C GLY A 109 0.89 7.06 0.84
N PHE A 110 1.22 6.47 2.00
CA PHE A 110 2.59 6.08 2.32
C PHE A 110 3.62 7.22 2.19
N SER A 111 3.24 8.43 2.63
CA SER A 111 4.05 9.65 2.56
C SER A 111 4.32 10.18 1.13
N VAL A 112 3.55 9.70 0.15
CA VAL A 112 3.54 10.23 -1.22
C VAL A 112 2.23 10.95 -1.47
N CYS A 113 2.33 12.24 -1.82
CA CYS A 113 1.20 13.06 -2.27
C CYS A 113 1.18 13.07 -3.79
N PHE A 114 -0.02 12.93 -4.37
CA PHE A 114 -0.22 12.89 -5.80
C PHE A 114 -1.50 13.63 -6.19
N GLN A 115 -1.50 14.18 -7.40
CA GLN A 115 -2.69 14.64 -8.10
C GLN A 115 -2.94 13.69 -9.25
N MET A 116 -4.22 13.49 -9.55
CA MET A 116 -4.62 12.58 -10.61
C MET A 116 -5.74 13.18 -11.42
N GLU A 117 -5.63 13.05 -12.73
CA GLU A 117 -6.70 13.32 -13.68
C GLU A 117 -6.99 12.06 -14.48
N LEU A 118 -8.28 11.77 -14.65
CA LEU A 118 -8.71 10.60 -15.39
C LEU A 118 -9.95 10.89 -16.22
N VAL A 119 -10.02 10.25 -17.38
CA VAL A 119 -11.20 10.26 -18.25
C VAL A 119 -11.80 8.87 -18.26
N ILE A 120 -13.04 8.75 -17.76
CA ILE A 120 -13.77 7.49 -17.66
C ILE A 120 -14.84 7.48 -18.76
N ALA A 121 -14.89 6.43 -19.56
CA ALA A 121 -16.00 6.14 -20.45
C ALA A 121 -17.15 5.46 -19.70
N GLU A 122 -18.39 5.67 -20.15
CA GLU A 122 -19.54 4.98 -19.60
C GLU A 122 -19.42 3.47 -19.86
N PRO A 123 -19.68 2.62 -18.85
CA PRO A 123 -19.58 1.19 -19.02
C PRO A 123 -20.60 0.67 -20.05
N PRO A 124 -20.23 -0.28 -20.93
CA PRO A 124 -21.19 -0.96 -21.77
C PRO A 124 -22.12 -1.79 -20.88
N ALA A 125 -23.41 -1.83 -21.23
CA ALA A 125 -24.44 -2.52 -20.47
C ALA A 125 -24.12 -4.01 -20.22
N GLU A 126 -23.38 -4.62 -21.14
CA GLU A 126 -22.99 -6.04 -21.09
C GLU A 126 -21.81 -6.32 -20.13
N ASN A 127 -21.01 -5.31 -19.79
CA ASN A 127 -19.81 -5.51 -18.96
C ASN A 127 -19.50 -4.31 -18.05
N PRO A 128 -20.27 -4.13 -16.96
CA PRO A 128 -20.16 -2.96 -16.08
C PRO A 128 -18.84 -2.88 -15.30
N THR A 129 -18.02 -3.93 -15.32
CA THR A 129 -16.77 -4.04 -14.56
C THR A 129 -15.50 -3.87 -15.42
N ALA A 130 -15.63 -3.69 -16.74
CA ALA A 130 -14.47 -3.47 -17.60
C ALA A 130 -13.69 -2.19 -17.22
N ASN A 131 -12.40 -2.10 -17.55
CA ASN A 131 -11.63 -0.89 -17.28
C ASN A 131 -12.00 0.19 -18.31
N HIS A 132 -12.65 1.26 -17.86
CA HIS A 132 -13.19 2.32 -18.73
C HIS A 132 -12.32 3.58 -18.78
N ILE A 133 -11.13 3.53 -18.19
CA ILE A 133 -10.22 4.66 -18.15
C ILE A 133 -9.60 4.84 -19.53
N LYS A 134 -9.96 5.93 -20.21
CA LYS A 134 -9.46 6.31 -21.54
C LYS A 134 -8.20 7.15 -21.47
N HIS A 135 -8.03 7.85 -20.35
CA HIS A 135 -6.89 8.71 -20.11
C HIS A 135 -6.61 8.75 -18.61
N LEU A 136 -5.33 8.73 -18.25
CA LEU A 136 -4.84 8.79 -16.89
C LEU A 136 -3.59 9.65 -16.88
N GLU A 137 -3.59 10.67 -16.03
CA GLU A 137 -2.45 11.56 -15.75
C GLU A 137 -2.24 11.61 -14.24
N ILE A 138 -0.98 11.56 -13.82
CA ILE A 138 -0.55 11.42 -12.43
C ILE A 138 0.62 12.36 -12.18
N VAL A 139 0.39 13.38 -11.37
CA VAL A 139 1.43 14.32 -10.94
C VAL A 139 1.81 13.99 -9.50
N LEU A 140 3.11 13.74 -9.25
CA LEU A 140 3.63 13.51 -7.90
C LEU A 140 4.16 14.82 -7.30
N GLU A 141 3.73 15.20 -6.09
CA GLU A 141 3.93 16.56 -5.54
C GLU A 141 5.28 16.79 -4.81
N ARG A 142 6.13 15.78 -4.63
CA ARG A 142 7.41 15.88 -3.90
C ARG A 142 8.56 15.32 -4.74
N PRO A 143 9.85 15.55 -4.40
CA PRO A 143 10.94 14.78 -5.00
C PRO A 143 10.72 13.31 -4.65
N VAL A 144 10.23 12.58 -5.64
CA VAL A 144 9.99 11.14 -5.54
C VAL A 144 11.17 10.43 -6.20
N SER A 145 11.47 9.21 -5.76
CA SER A 145 12.49 8.39 -6.42
C SER A 145 12.17 8.23 -7.90
N SER A 146 13.20 8.16 -8.76
CA SER A 146 13.06 7.88 -10.19
C SER A 146 12.17 6.66 -10.47
N ASP A 147 12.22 5.66 -9.58
CA ASP A 147 11.40 4.45 -9.66
C ASP A 147 9.90 4.78 -9.64
N LEU A 148 9.47 5.71 -8.79
CA LEU A 148 8.05 6.05 -8.68
C LEU A 148 7.58 6.93 -9.84
N THR A 149 8.46 7.77 -10.39
CA THR A 149 8.18 8.50 -11.64
C THR A 149 8.07 7.56 -12.84
N SER A 150 9.00 6.60 -12.99
CA SER A 150 8.91 5.60 -14.06
C SER A 150 7.64 4.75 -13.96
N LEU A 151 7.18 4.52 -12.73
CA LEU A 151 5.97 3.80 -12.47
C LEU A 151 4.72 4.60 -12.82
N SER A 152 4.65 5.87 -12.44
CA SER A 152 3.52 6.73 -12.79
C SER A 152 3.41 6.81 -14.31
N SER A 153 4.52 7.03 -15.03
CA SER A 153 4.54 7.05 -16.50
C SER A 153 4.01 5.76 -17.11
N ARG A 154 4.43 4.60 -16.59
CA ARG A 154 3.90 3.31 -17.07
C ARG A 154 2.39 3.15 -16.79
N ALA A 155 1.92 3.61 -15.64
CA ALA A 155 0.50 3.57 -15.31
C ALA A 155 -0.32 4.49 -16.23
N GLU A 156 0.18 5.69 -16.53
CA GLU A 156 -0.40 6.64 -17.49
C GLU A 156 -0.47 6.03 -18.90
N GLU A 157 0.65 5.51 -19.41
CA GLU A 157 0.75 4.88 -20.75
C GLU A 157 -0.24 3.72 -20.92
N THR A 158 -0.40 2.91 -19.88
CA THR A 158 -1.31 1.74 -19.89
C THR A 158 -2.74 2.08 -19.47
N CYS A 159 -3.00 3.31 -19.00
CA CYS A 159 -4.26 3.71 -18.36
C CYS A 159 -4.68 2.74 -17.23
N ASP A 160 -3.71 2.16 -16.53
CA ASP A 160 -3.94 1.19 -15.45
C ASP A 160 -3.83 1.86 -14.08
N LEU A 161 -4.98 2.34 -13.60
CA LEU A 161 -5.10 2.93 -12.27
C LEU A 161 -4.77 1.94 -11.15
N MET A 162 -5.08 0.67 -11.35
CA MET A 162 -4.81 -0.38 -10.35
C MET A 162 -3.32 -0.66 -10.25
N LEU A 163 -2.58 -0.60 -11.36
CA LEU A 163 -1.13 -0.69 -11.38
C LEU A 163 -0.49 0.42 -10.54
N PHE A 164 -0.97 1.66 -10.67
CA PHE A 164 -0.49 2.78 -9.87
C PHE A 164 -0.69 2.52 -8.37
N PHE A 165 -1.93 2.29 -7.92
CA PHE A 165 -2.22 2.11 -6.50
C PHE A 165 -1.53 0.88 -5.90
N ARG A 166 -1.54 -0.26 -6.62
CA ARG A 166 -0.89 -1.49 -6.15
C ARG A 166 0.61 -1.25 -5.94
N THR A 167 1.26 -0.56 -6.86
CA THR A 167 2.70 -0.40 -6.77
C THR A 167 3.11 0.71 -5.83
N LEU A 168 2.34 1.80 -5.73
CA LEU A 168 2.55 2.81 -4.71
C LEU A 168 2.42 2.20 -3.30
N ARG A 169 1.43 1.33 -3.10
CA ARG A 169 1.29 0.57 -1.85
C ARG A 169 2.48 -0.35 -1.58
N GLN A 170 2.92 -1.11 -2.58
CA GLN A 170 4.08 -2.00 -2.44
C GLN A 170 5.36 -1.21 -2.15
N PHE A 171 5.56 -0.07 -2.80
CA PHE A 171 6.66 0.82 -2.49
C PHE A 171 6.58 1.32 -1.05
N GLY A 172 5.43 1.86 -0.65
CA GLY A 172 5.20 2.46 0.65
C GLY A 172 5.29 1.49 1.84
N CYS A 173 4.56 0.37 1.80
CA CYS A 173 4.51 -0.61 2.88
C CYS A 173 5.89 -1.17 3.25
N TRP A 174 6.78 -1.29 2.26
CA TRP A 174 8.10 -1.87 2.44
C TRP A 174 9.19 -0.83 2.71
N ALA A 175 8.86 0.46 2.72
CA ALA A 175 9.86 1.53 2.90
C ALA A 175 10.64 1.41 4.23
N LYS A 176 9.94 1.10 5.33
CA LYS A 176 10.59 0.88 6.65
C LYS A 176 11.52 -0.33 6.63
N HIS A 177 11.09 -1.43 6.02
CA HIS A 177 11.88 -2.66 5.89
C HIS A 177 13.13 -2.41 5.04
N ARG A 178 12.99 -1.78 3.87
CA ARG A 178 14.14 -1.41 3.02
C ARG A 178 15.13 -0.52 3.76
N ARG A 179 14.66 0.47 4.52
CA ARG A 179 15.51 1.33 5.34
C ARG A 179 16.25 0.53 6.42
N ALA A 180 15.55 -0.35 7.13
CA ALA A 180 16.17 -1.21 8.15
C ALA A 180 17.23 -2.15 7.54
N THR A 181 16.93 -2.78 6.40
CA THR A 181 17.88 -3.62 5.65
C THR A 181 19.11 -2.81 5.23
N PHE A 182 18.92 -1.61 4.69
CA PHE A 182 20.03 -0.74 4.30
C PHE A 182 20.91 -0.36 5.49
N CYS A 183 20.32 0.05 6.61
CA CYS A 183 21.07 0.35 7.84
C CYS A 183 21.85 -0.87 8.35
N HIS A 184 21.23 -2.06 8.31
CA HIS A 184 21.90 -3.30 8.70
C HIS A 184 23.10 -3.60 7.82
N LEU A 185 22.94 -3.52 6.49
CA LEU A 185 24.03 -3.71 5.54
C LEU A 185 25.14 -2.68 5.74
N GLN A 186 24.80 -1.41 5.96
CA GLN A 186 25.78 -0.36 6.22
C GLN A 186 26.60 -0.64 7.49
N GLY A 187 25.95 -1.04 8.59
CA GLY A 187 26.64 -1.43 9.82
C GLY A 187 27.54 -2.66 9.63
N CYS A 188 27.07 -3.67 8.91
CA CYS A 188 27.88 -4.85 8.56
C CYS A 188 29.09 -4.46 7.72
N CYS A 189 28.94 -3.60 6.71
CA CYS A 189 30.04 -3.13 5.88
C CYS A 189 31.06 -2.31 6.69
N GLN A 190 30.62 -1.46 7.63
CA GLN A 190 31.52 -0.74 8.53
C GLN A 190 32.33 -1.70 9.42
N ASN A 191 31.68 -2.73 9.95
CA ASN A 191 32.35 -3.76 10.75
C ASN A 191 33.35 -4.57 9.92
N ILE A 192 32.97 -4.98 8.70
CA ILE A 192 33.87 -5.71 7.79
C ILE A 192 35.05 -4.82 7.36
N CYS A 193 34.83 -3.56 7.02
CA CYS A 193 35.91 -2.63 6.69
C CYS A 193 36.85 -2.43 7.89
N SER A 194 36.33 -2.38 9.11
CA SER A 194 37.18 -2.29 10.32
C SER A 194 38.00 -3.56 10.58
N LEU A 195 37.45 -4.74 10.29
CA LEU A 195 38.17 -6.01 10.41
C LEU A 195 39.27 -6.13 9.34
N VAL A 196 38.98 -5.78 8.09
CA VAL A 196 39.95 -5.80 6.98
C VAL A 196 41.07 -4.76 7.19
N CYS A 197 40.76 -3.60 7.79
CA CYS A 197 41.78 -2.60 8.15
C CYS A 197 42.65 -3.00 9.35
N GLN A 198 42.14 -3.85 10.26
CA GLN A 198 42.94 -4.40 11.37
C GLN A 198 43.85 -5.55 10.92
N GLU A 199 43.43 -6.33 9.91
CA GLU A 199 44.23 -7.46 9.40
C GLU A 199 45.32 -7.06 8.39
N ASN A 200 45.36 -5.82 7.90
CA ASN A 200 46.44 -5.38 7.00
C ASN A 200 46.80 -3.88 7.12
N PRO A 201 47.54 -3.46 8.15
CA PRO A 201 48.01 -2.08 8.29
C PRO A 201 49.23 -1.72 7.41
N ALA A 202 49.80 -2.64 6.63
CA ALA A 202 51.17 -2.49 6.12
C ALA A 202 51.38 -2.42 4.58
N HIS A 203 50.34 -2.45 3.74
CA HIS A 203 50.56 -2.60 2.28
C HIS A 203 50.26 -1.39 1.37
N TRP A 204 49.98 -0.20 1.93
CA TRP A 204 49.68 1.00 1.11
C TRP A 204 50.64 2.17 1.35
N SER A 205 51.94 1.90 1.47
CA SER A 205 52.96 2.94 1.62
C SER A 205 54.10 2.83 0.62
N HIS A 206 53.87 2.72 -0.69
CA HIS A 206 54.92 3.08 -1.66
C HIS A 206 54.34 3.67 -2.95
N GLY A 207 54.61 4.95 -3.13
CA GLY A 207 54.28 5.71 -4.33
C GLY A 207 54.52 7.20 -4.16
N GLN A 208 55.62 7.62 -3.54
CA GLN A 208 56.12 8.99 -3.75
C GLN A 208 56.79 9.04 -5.13
N PRO A 209 56.45 9.99 -6.00
CA PRO A 209 57.23 10.24 -7.20
C PRO A 209 58.51 10.99 -6.80
N ALA A 210 59.66 10.40 -7.10
CA ALA A 210 60.94 11.09 -7.02
C ALA A 210 61.26 11.72 -8.38
N GLY A 211 61.55 13.02 -8.37
CA GLY A 211 62.39 13.72 -9.37
C GLY A 211 61.77 13.95 -10.74
#